data_AF-A0A4P8RCN4-F1
#
_entry.id   AF-A0A4P8RCN4-F1
#
_cell.length_a   1.000
_cell.length_b   1.000
_cell.length_c   1.000
_cell.angle_alpha   90.00
_cell.angle_beta   90.00
_cell.angle_gamma   90.00
#
_symmetry.space_group_name_H-M   'P 1'
#
loop_
_entity.id
_entity.type
_entity.pdbx_description
1 polymer ?
#
loop_
_entity_poly.entity_id
_entity_poly.type
_entity_poly.pdbx_seq_one_letter_code
_entity_poly.pdbx_strand_id
1 'polypeptide(L)' 'MENNSEKTLQSLVDEPAQVKEIMNDPTKGLDFYKKLPVKQKQYLLLAAAAGLVGYSIYLGKKG' A
#
# COMPACT_ATOMS: atom_id res chain seq x y z
N MET A 1 12.69 -15.85 -18.16
CA MET A 1 12.06 -16.40 -16.93
C MET A 1 11.50 -15.22 -16.16
N GLU A 2 10.36 -14.68 -16.57
CA GLU A 2 9.87 -13.37 -16.08
C GLU A 2 8.34 -13.36 -16.12
N ASN A 3 7.67 -13.38 -14.94
CA ASN A 3 6.32 -12.82 -14.69
C ASN A 3 5.70 -13.38 -13.39
N ASN A 4 6.16 -12.96 -12.20
CA ASN A 4 5.43 -13.28 -10.96
C ASN A 4 5.31 -12.10 -9.98
N SER A 5 5.90 -10.94 -10.30
CA SER A 5 5.89 -9.79 -9.39
C SER A 5 4.73 -8.82 -9.65
N GLU A 6 4.16 -8.76 -10.86
CA GLU A 6 3.18 -7.74 -11.23
C GLU A 6 1.79 -7.96 -10.58
N LYS A 7 1.47 -9.17 -10.13
CA LYS A 7 0.18 -9.48 -9.53
C LYS A 7 0.00 -8.96 -8.10
N THR A 8 1.07 -8.73 -7.33
CA THR A 8 0.93 -8.51 -5.88
C THR A 8 0.26 -7.17 -5.52
N LEU A 9 0.56 -6.08 -6.23
CA LEU A 9 -0.12 -4.79 -5.99
C LEU A 9 -1.48 -4.73 -6.69
N GLN A 10 -1.63 -5.39 -7.84
CA GLN A 10 -2.87 -5.40 -8.61
C GLN A 10 -3.96 -6.19 -7.87
N SER A 11 -3.60 -7.34 -7.27
CA SER A 11 -4.51 -8.12 -6.41
C SER A 11 -5.01 -7.34 -5.19
N LEU A 12 -4.26 -6.36 -4.65
CA LEU A 12 -4.78 -5.51 -3.57
C LEU A 12 -5.87 -4.54 -4.05
N VAL A 13 -5.82 -4.12 -5.31
CA VAL A 13 -6.83 -3.24 -5.92
C VAL A 13 -8.05 -4.04 -6.33
N ASP A 14 -7.86 -5.25 -6.86
CA ASP A 14 -8.94 -6.15 -7.26
C ASP A 14 -9.65 -6.81 -6.06
N GLU A 15 -8.94 -7.03 -4.95
CA GLU A 15 -9.49 -7.66 -3.74
C GLU A 15 -9.39 -6.72 -2.52
N PRO A 16 -10.35 -5.78 -2.36
CA PRO A 16 -10.37 -4.84 -1.24
C PRO A 16 -10.52 -5.52 0.12
N ALA A 17 -10.96 -6.79 0.16
CA ALA A 17 -11.03 -7.60 1.38
C ALA A 17 -9.65 -7.81 2.02
N GLN A 18 -8.59 -7.97 1.21
CA GLN A 18 -7.23 -8.16 1.71
C GLN A 18 -6.69 -6.88 2.37
N VAL A 19 -7.08 -5.71 1.86
CA VAL A 19 -6.77 -4.42 2.48
C VAL A 19 -7.41 -4.30 3.87
N LYS A 20 -8.63 -4.83 4.04
CA LYS A 20 -9.32 -4.83 5.32
C LYS A 20 -8.67 -5.76 6.36
N GLU A 21 -8.13 -6.90 5.92
CA GLU A 21 -7.32 -7.77 6.80
C GLU A 21 -6.00 -7.12 7.19
N ILE A 22 -5.34 -6.41 6.28
CA ILE A 22 -4.11 -5.64 6.56
C ILE A 22 -4.37 -4.50 7.53
N MET A 23 -5.54 -3.83 7.44
CA MET A 23 -5.92 -2.77 8.39
C MET A 23 -6.27 -3.30 9.78
N ASN A 24 -6.88 -4.49 9.87
CA ASN A 24 -7.24 -5.10 11.17
C ASN A 24 -6.05 -5.74 11.87
N ASP A 25 -5.08 -6.27 11.12
CA ASP A 25 -3.88 -6.90 11.66
C ASP A 25 -2.61 -6.26 11.08
N PRO A 26 -1.94 -5.38 11.84
CA PRO A 26 -0.73 -4.70 11.38
C PRO A 26 0.43 -5.67 11.09
N THR A 27 0.42 -6.85 11.71
CA THR A 27 1.44 -7.90 11.49
C THR A 27 1.34 -8.43 10.07
N LYS A 28 0.12 -8.68 9.58
CA LYS A 28 -0.12 -9.14 8.20
C LYS A 28 0.28 -8.09 7.17
N GLY A 29 0.07 -6.82 7.46
CA GLY A 29 0.55 -5.71 6.62
C GLY A 29 2.05 -5.68 6.49
N LEU A 30 2.77 -5.92 7.58
CA LEU A 30 4.24 -5.95 7.57
C LEU A 30 4.77 -7.15 6.76
N ASP A 31 4.11 -8.31 6.88
CA ASP A 31 4.44 -9.51 6.12
C ASP A 31 4.21 -9.32 4.61
N PHE A 32 3.08 -8.70 4.25
CA PHE A 32 2.78 -8.31 2.87
C PHE A 32 3.85 -7.35 2.33
N TYR A 33 4.18 -6.30 3.08
CA TYR A 33 5.21 -5.34 2.67
C TYR A 33 6.56 -6.02 2.46
N LYS A 34 6.97 -6.92 3.36
CA LYS A 34 8.24 -7.65 3.25
C LYS A 34 8.32 -8.50 1.98
N LYS A 35 7.21 -9.11 1.56
CA LYS A 35 7.10 -9.95 0.35
C LYS A 35 7.14 -9.16 -0.97
N LEU A 36 6.96 -7.84 -0.92
CA LEU A 36 7.02 -7.00 -2.13
C LEU A 36 8.45 -6.91 -2.70
N PRO A 37 8.58 -6.89 -4.04
CA PRO A 37 9.80 -6.50 -4.73
C PRO A 37 10.24 -5.07 -4.34
N VAL A 38 11.55 -4.79 -4.42
CA VAL A 38 12.13 -3.48 -4.06
C VAL A 38 11.45 -2.31 -4.78
N LYS A 39 11.17 -2.45 -6.09
CA LYS A 39 10.46 -1.42 -6.87
C LYS A 39 9.06 -1.15 -6.31
N GLN A 40 8.31 -2.19 -5.97
CA GLN A 40 6.94 -2.06 -5.45
C GLN A 40 6.91 -1.47 -4.04
N LYS A 41 7.87 -1.81 -3.19
CA LYS A 41 8.07 -1.16 -1.88
C LYS A 41 8.25 0.35 -2.05
N GLN A 42 9.08 0.75 -3.01
CA GLN A 42 9.37 2.15 -3.28
C GLN A 42 8.14 2.92 -3.78
N TYR A 43 7.34 2.33 -4.67
CA TYR A 43 6.05 2.90 -5.09
C TYR A 43 5.04 3.01 -3.94
N LEU A 44 4.94 1.98 -3.10
CA LEU A 44 4.02 2.00 -1.96
C LEU A 44 4.41 3.07 -0.94
N LEU A 45 5.70 3.22 -0.65
CA LEU A 45 6.21 4.28 0.23
C LEU A 45 5.91 5.67 -0.34
N LEU A 46 6.14 5.86 -1.65
CA LEU A 46 5.86 7.13 -2.31
C LEU A 46 4.35 7.47 -2.25
N ALA A 47 3.49 6.49 -2.53
CA ALA A 47 2.04 6.65 -2.46
C ALA A 47 1.58 6.98 -1.03
N ALA A 48 2.13 6.29 -0.03
CA ALA A 48 1.84 6.57 1.38
C ALA A 48 2.26 7.99 1.77
N ALA A 49 3.46 8.43 1.38
CA ALA A 49 3.96 9.78 1.65
C ALA A 49 3.08 10.85 0.97
N ALA A 50 2.75 10.66 -0.31
CA ALA A 50 1.87 11.56 -1.05
C ALA A 50 0.46 11.63 -0.42
N GLY A 51 -0.06 10.49 0.04
CA GLY A 51 -1.34 10.40 0.75
C GLY A 51 -1.31 11.19 2.07
N LEU A 52 -0.25 11.06 2.87
CA LEU A 52 -0.07 11.81 4.11
C LEU A 52 0.03 13.32 3.87
N VAL A 53 0.79 13.74 2.85
CA VAL A 53 0.90 15.15 2.46
C VAL A 53 -0.47 15.68 2.01
N GLY A 54 -1.16 14.95 1.13
CA GLY A 54 -2.48 15.33 0.65
C GLY A 54 -3.52 15.42 1.77
N TYR A 55 -3.52 14.47 2.70
CA TYR A 55 -4.40 14.48 3.87
C TYR A 55 -4.09 15.64 4.82
N SER A 56 -2.80 15.96 5.02
CA SER A 56 -2.38 17.11 5.84
C SER A 56 -2.87 18.43 5.24
N ILE A 57 -2.78 18.59 3.92
CA ILE A 57 -3.34 19.74 3.20
C ILE A 57 -4.87 19.78 3.32
N TYR A 58 -5.55 18.63 3.17
CA TYR A 58 -7.00 18.55 3.32
C TYR A 58 -7.48 18.97 4.71
N LEU A 59 -6.82 18.49 5.77
CA LEU A 59 -7.12 18.89 7.14
C LEU A 59 -6.88 20.38 7.37
N GLY A 60 -5.76 20.93 6.90
CA GLY A 60 -5.47 22.36 6.99
C GLY A 60 -6.42 23.26 6.19
N LYS A 61 -7.21 22.68 5.28
CA LYS A 61 -8.23 23.38 4.50
C LYS A 61 -9.64 23.24 5.10
N LYS A 62 -9.82 22.30 6.05
CA LYS A 62 -11.10 22.01 6.73
C LYS A 62 -11.16 22.63 8.14
N GLY A 63 -10.01 22.95 8.73
CA GLY A 63 -9.88 23.83 9.90
C GLY A 63 -9.80 25.28 9.49
#